data_AF-A0A6M7UZP3-F1
#
_entry.id   AF-A0A6M7UZP3-F1
#
_cell.length_a   1.000
_cell.length_b   1.000
_cell.length_c   1.000
_cell.angle_alpha   90.00
_cell.angle_beta   90.00
_cell.angle_gamma   90.00
#
_symmetry.space_group_name_H-M   'P 1'
#
loop_
_entity.id
_entity.type
_entity.pdbx_description
1 polymer ?
#
loop_
_entity_poly.entity_id
_entity_poly.type
_entity_poly.pdbx_seq_one_letter_code
_entity_poly.pdbx_strand_id
1 'polypeptide(L)'
;MTVPAWADAVCMASIGRFEPGQYACLRVGGASHLARCEVNLNILSWKEVLDHCPGDPAPAPAPTTSVCRANGQFTLGGGFACLVVAGDTHLARCDTVLNASSWTNVQEGCPGPPQAQVTPDSQAYPLLEHPLSGPRRLIERLRDAL
;
A
#
# COMPACT_ATOMS: atom_id res chain seq x y z
N MET A 1 -16.49 29.44 5.40
CA MET A 1 -15.20 28.92 4.89
C MET A 1 -15.49 27.58 4.23
N THR A 2 -15.56 27.56 2.91
CA THR A 2 -15.89 26.36 2.13
C THR A 2 -14.59 25.60 1.90
N VAL A 3 -14.42 24.47 2.57
CA VAL A 3 -13.28 23.58 2.31
C VAL A 3 -13.47 23.01 0.90
N PRO A 4 -12.50 23.12 -0.02
CA PRO A 4 -12.72 22.64 -1.37
C PRO A 4 -12.65 21.10 -1.39
N ALA A 5 -13.46 20.46 -2.23
CA ALA A 5 -13.72 19.02 -2.28
C ALA A 5 -12.54 18.13 -2.71
N TRP A 6 -11.30 18.63 -2.62
CA TRP A 6 -10.06 17.86 -2.77
C TRP A 6 -9.53 17.34 -1.42
N ALA A 7 -10.19 17.67 -0.32
CA ALA A 7 -9.81 17.26 1.04
C ALA A 7 -9.89 15.74 1.30
N ASP A 8 -10.38 14.94 0.34
CA ASP A 8 -10.47 13.48 0.44
C ASP A 8 -9.82 12.76 -0.74
N ALA A 9 -8.93 13.44 -1.48
CA ALA A 9 -8.25 12.84 -2.59
C ALA A 9 -7.16 11.88 -2.02
N VAL A 10 -7.50 10.60 -1.96
CA VAL A 10 -6.63 9.50 -1.53
C VAL A 10 -6.53 8.43 -2.61
N CYS A 11 -5.38 7.77 -2.72
CA CYS A 11 -5.27 6.55 -3.50
C CYS A 11 -5.92 5.39 -2.74
N MET A 12 -6.63 4.52 -3.47
CA MET A 12 -7.27 3.33 -2.89
C MET A 12 -6.48 2.08 -3.24
N ALA A 13 -6.30 1.21 -2.24
CA ALA A 13 -5.75 -0.13 -2.39
C ALA A 13 -6.60 -1.13 -1.60
N SER A 14 -6.35 -2.43 -1.79
CA SER A 14 -7.09 -3.51 -1.13
C SER A 14 -7.11 -3.42 0.40
N ILE A 15 -6.08 -2.78 0.97
CA ILE A 15 -5.87 -2.64 2.42
C ILE A 15 -6.35 -1.30 2.98
N GLY A 16 -6.87 -0.39 2.14
CA GLY A 16 -7.45 0.87 2.60
C GLY A 16 -7.10 2.08 1.72
N ARG A 17 -7.15 3.24 2.36
CA ARG A 17 -6.91 4.56 1.75
C ARG A 17 -5.49 5.04 2.04
N PHE A 18 -4.90 5.70 1.05
CA PHE A 18 -3.52 6.14 1.06
C PHE A 18 -3.42 7.61 0.66
N GLU A 19 -2.84 8.42 1.53
CA GLU A 19 -2.54 9.82 1.26
C GLU A 19 -1.40 9.96 0.23
N PRO A 20 -1.32 11.09 -0.49
CA PRO A 20 -0.19 11.40 -1.35
C PRO A 20 1.14 11.23 -0.61
N GLY A 21 2.07 10.53 -1.24
CA GLY A 21 3.37 10.19 -0.67
C GLY A 21 3.43 8.85 0.07
N GLN A 22 2.29 8.25 0.42
CA GLN A 22 2.23 6.94 1.07
C GLN A 22 2.43 5.79 0.07
N TYR A 23 2.86 4.64 0.60
CA TYR A 23 3.18 3.46 -0.20
C TYR A 23 2.21 2.32 0.11
N ALA A 24 1.84 1.58 -0.93
CA ALA A 24 1.06 0.36 -0.80
C ALA A 24 1.65 -0.74 -1.67
N CYS A 25 1.49 -1.96 -1.18
CA CYS A 25 1.69 -3.16 -1.96
C CYS A 25 0.44 -3.44 -2.78
N LEU A 26 0.55 -3.25 -4.09
CA LEU A 26 -0.54 -3.47 -5.03
C LEU A 26 -0.34 -4.79 -5.75
N ARG A 27 -1.43 -5.51 -6.00
CA ARG A 27 -1.37 -6.75 -6.79
C ARG A 27 -1.97 -6.50 -8.16
N VAL A 28 -1.16 -6.61 -9.21
CA VAL A 28 -1.56 -6.37 -10.59
C VAL A 28 -1.13 -7.59 -11.41
N GLY A 29 -2.06 -8.22 -12.13
CA GLY A 29 -1.74 -9.37 -12.99
C GLY A 29 -1.15 -10.59 -12.26
N GLY A 30 -1.34 -10.72 -10.95
CA GLY A 30 -0.80 -11.82 -10.14
C GLY A 30 0.58 -11.57 -9.53
N ALA A 31 1.24 -10.47 -9.90
CA ALA A 31 2.47 -9.99 -9.26
C ALA A 31 2.15 -8.91 -8.23
N SER A 32 2.94 -8.86 -7.15
CA SER A 32 2.88 -7.81 -6.14
C SER A 32 3.86 -6.71 -6.53
N HIS A 33 3.48 -5.44 -6.51
CA HIS A 33 4.31 -4.29 -6.84
C HIS A 33 4.23 -3.28 -5.72
N LEU A 34 5.35 -2.66 -5.36
CA LEU A 34 5.31 -1.51 -4.45
C LEU A 34 5.00 -0.27 -5.27
N ALA A 35 3.92 0.43 -4.92
CA ALA A 35 3.54 1.67 -5.57
C ALA A 35 3.42 2.81 -4.55
N ARG A 36 3.70 4.02 -5.00
CA ARG A 36 3.51 5.27 -4.24
C ARG A 36 2.28 6.00 -4.74
N CYS A 37 1.47 6.49 -3.83
CA CYS A 37 0.38 7.39 -4.14
C CYS A 37 0.95 8.76 -4.53
N GLU A 38 0.71 9.22 -5.75
CA GLU A 38 1.18 10.52 -6.25
C GLU A 38 0.06 11.28 -6.96
N VAL A 39 0.11 12.62 -6.91
CA VAL A 39 -0.72 13.48 -7.75
C VAL A 39 -0.01 13.70 -9.07
N ASN A 40 -0.59 13.21 -10.16
CA ASN A 40 -0.13 13.43 -11.52
C ASN A 40 -1.23 14.16 -12.31
N LEU A 41 -0.92 15.36 -12.83
CA LEU A 41 -1.86 16.19 -13.60
C LEU A 41 -3.21 16.41 -12.89
N ASN A 42 -3.19 16.78 -11.60
CA ASN A 42 -4.39 16.96 -10.76
C ASN A 42 -5.20 15.68 -10.48
N ILE A 43 -4.70 14.50 -10.85
CA ILE A 43 -5.34 13.20 -10.61
C ILE A 43 -4.45 12.38 -9.68
N LEU A 44 -5.05 11.66 -8.73
CA LEU A 44 -4.31 10.70 -7.93
C LEU A 44 -4.08 9.42 -8.70
N SER A 45 -2.83 9.00 -8.69
CA SER A 45 -2.37 7.84 -9.43
C SER A 45 -1.37 7.06 -8.60
N TRP A 46 -1.38 5.74 -8.81
CA TRP A 46 -0.33 4.88 -8.30
C TRP A 46 0.85 4.94 -9.26
N LYS A 47 2.00 5.35 -8.74
CA LYS A 47 3.27 5.24 -9.44
C LYS A 47 3.99 4.01 -8.94
N GLU A 48 4.28 3.08 -9.84
CA GLU A 48 5.10 1.91 -9.53
C GLU A 48 6.51 2.34 -9.14
N VAL A 49 6.99 1.80 -8.02
CA VAL A 49 8.31 2.07 -7.46
C VAL A 49 9.18 0.81 -7.54
N LEU A 50 8.61 -0.36 -7.23
CA LEU A 50 9.28 -1.67 -7.35
C LEU A 50 8.33 -2.71 -7.97
N ASP A 51 8.92 -3.65 -8.71
CA ASP A 51 8.25 -4.85 -9.24
C ASP A 51 7.91 -5.90 -8.16
N HIS A 52 8.26 -5.66 -6.89
CA HIS A 52 7.96 -6.53 -5.76
C HIS A 52 7.78 -5.75 -4.45
N CYS A 53 7.13 -6.40 -3.48
CA CYS A 53 6.90 -5.85 -2.16
C CYS A 53 8.04 -6.18 -1.18
N PRO A 54 8.49 -5.20 -0.37
CA PRO A 54 9.50 -5.45 0.65
C PRO A 54 8.91 -6.37 1.74
N GLY A 55 9.45 -7.59 1.85
CA GLY A 55 9.00 -8.60 2.81
C GLY A 55 8.31 -9.81 2.19
N ASP A 56 7.92 -9.75 0.90
CA ASP A 56 7.64 -10.97 0.14
C ASP A 56 8.97 -11.73 -0.09
N PRO A 57 8.94 -13.07 -0.18
CA PRO A 57 10.08 -13.80 -0.72
C PRO A 57 10.26 -13.33 -2.15
N ALA A 58 11.22 -12.42 -2.35
CA ALA A 58 11.60 -11.97 -3.68
C ALA A 58 11.86 -13.21 -4.55
N PRO A 59 11.45 -13.21 -5.83
CA PRO A 59 11.99 -14.18 -6.77
C PRO A 59 13.51 -14.16 -6.59
N ALA A 60 14.09 -15.35 -6.34
CA ALA A 60 15.51 -15.49 -6.07
C ALA A 60 16.28 -14.60 -7.06
N PRO A 61 17.06 -13.60 -6.59
CA PRO A 61 17.78 -12.73 -7.49
C PRO A 61 18.63 -13.61 -8.41
N ALA A 62 18.62 -13.34 -9.71
CA ALA A 62 19.71 -13.81 -10.54
C ALA A 62 21.01 -13.40 -9.84
N PRO A 63 22.00 -14.28 -9.67
CA PRO A 63 23.15 -14.03 -8.82
C PRO A 63 24.04 -12.95 -9.42
N THR A 64 23.68 -11.68 -9.21
CA THR A 64 24.62 -10.57 -9.22
C THR A 64 25.39 -10.69 -7.92
N THR A 65 26.68 -10.99 -8.03
CA THR A 65 27.62 -11.24 -6.93
C THR A 65 27.88 -10.02 -6.04
N SER A 66 27.15 -8.92 -6.24
CA SER A 66 27.20 -7.74 -5.37
C SER A 66 26.64 -8.07 -4.00
N VAL A 67 27.47 -7.88 -2.98
CA VAL A 67 27.05 -7.89 -1.57
C VAL A 67 27.36 -6.52 -0.99
N CYS A 68 26.33 -5.86 -0.47
CA CYS A 68 26.44 -4.55 0.14
C CYS A 68 26.20 -4.64 1.64
N ARG A 69 26.85 -3.78 2.43
CA ARG A 69 26.69 -3.75 3.89
C ARG A 69 25.87 -2.53 4.29
N ALA A 70 24.82 -2.74 5.08
CA ALA A 70 23.98 -1.69 5.65
C ALA A 70 23.60 -2.04 7.09
N ASN A 71 23.70 -1.08 8.01
CA ASN A 71 23.30 -1.25 9.41
C ASN A 71 23.88 -2.50 10.10
N GLY A 72 25.10 -2.89 9.72
CA GLY A 72 25.77 -4.09 10.23
C GLY A 72 25.40 -5.40 9.54
N GLN A 73 24.41 -5.40 8.64
CA GLN A 73 23.91 -6.58 7.92
C GLN A 73 24.35 -6.59 6.45
N PHE A 74 24.47 -7.79 5.87
CA PHE A 74 24.79 -7.97 4.45
C PHE A 74 23.52 -8.10 3.62
N THR A 75 23.47 -7.41 2.50
CA THR A 75 22.37 -7.38 1.53
C THR A 75 22.89 -7.88 0.19
N LEU A 76 22.18 -8.83 -0.43
CA LEU A 76 22.51 -9.35 -1.75
C LEU A 76 22.12 -8.36 -2.85
N GLY A 77 22.69 -8.52 -4.04
CA GLY A 77 22.37 -7.74 -5.23
C GLY A 77 20.86 -7.72 -5.50
N GLY A 78 20.34 -6.53 -5.81
CA GLY A 78 18.90 -6.27 -5.95
C GLY A 78 18.15 -6.06 -4.64
N GLY A 79 18.77 -6.32 -3.47
CA GLY A 79 18.18 -6.03 -2.18
C GLY A 79 18.24 -4.53 -1.82
N PHE A 80 17.45 -4.13 -0.83
CA PHE A 80 17.30 -2.73 -0.42
C PHE A 80 17.68 -2.54 1.04
N ALA A 81 18.18 -1.35 1.36
CA ALA A 81 18.43 -0.95 2.72
C ALA A 81 18.21 0.54 2.93
N CYS A 82 17.91 0.88 4.18
CA CYS A 82 17.88 2.24 4.65
C CYS A 82 19.26 2.70 5.07
N LEU A 83 19.76 3.74 4.41
CA LEU A 83 21.07 4.31 4.69
C LEU A 83 20.91 5.74 5.19
N VAL A 84 21.70 6.10 6.20
CA VAL A 84 21.82 7.49 6.64
C VAL A 84 23.12 8.05 6.06
N VAL A 85 23.02 9.06 5.21
CA VAL A 85 24.15 9.73 4.56
C VAL A 85 24.07 11.21 4.89
N ALA A 86 25.13 11.76 5.51
CA ALA A 86 25.19 13.16 5.92
C ALA A 86 24.03 13.64 6.84
N GLY A 87 23.34 12.71 7.52
CA GLY A 87 22.21 13.01 8.40
C GLY A 87 20.84 12.78 7.75
N ASP A 88 20.78 12.66 6.42
CA ASP A 88 19.56 12.35 5.69
C ASP A 88 19.41 10.84 5.50
N THR A 89 18.17 10.35 5.51
CA THR A 89 17.87 8.94 5.29
C THR A 89 17.49 8.71 3.84
N HIS A 90 18.03 7.68 3.20
CA HIS A 90 17.76 7.33 1.81
C HIS A 90 17.42 5.84 1.70
N LEU A 91 16.45 5.52 0.85
CA LEU A 91 16.24 4.16 0.39
C LEU A 91 17.27 3.87 -0.70
N ALA A 92 18.15 2.91 -0.47
CA ALA A 92 19.16 2.51 -1.43
C ALA A 92 18.99 1.05 -1.86
N ARG A 93 19.33 0.77 -3.12
CA ARG A 93 19.38 -0.56 -3.70
C ARG A 93 20.84 -1.01 -3.79
N CYS A 94 21.11 -2.26 -3.43
CA CYS A 94 22.41 -2.88 -3.61
C CYS A 94 22.55 -3.30 -5.06
N ASP A 95 23.44 -2.66 -5.80
CA ASP A 95 23.71 -2.96 -7.20
C ASP A 95 25.20 -3.18 -7.43
N THR A 96 25.55 -3.47 -8.68
CA THR A 96 26.93 -3.48 -9.16
C THR A 96 27.16 -2.25 -10.01
N VAL A 97 28.02 -1.34 -9.58
CA VAL A 97 28.43 -0.17 -10.34
C VAL A 97 29.92 -0.30 -10.63
N LEU A 98 30.30 -0.28 -11.91
CA LEU A 98 31.70 -0.45 -12.34
C LEU A 98 32.38 -1.72 -11.78
N ASN A 99 31.68 -2.86 -11.80
CA ASN A 99 32.16 -4.14 -11.25
C ASN A 99 32.43 -4.16 -9.73
N ALA A 100 32.00 -3.13 -8.99
CA ALA A 100 32.07 -3.07 -7.54
C ALA A 100 30.64 -3.07 -6.94
N SER A 101 30.49 -3.64 -5.74
CA SER A 101 29.25 -3.49 -4.99
C SER A 101 29.07 -2.04 -4.58
N SER A 102 27.90 -1.50 -4.87
CA SER A 102 27.59 -0.10 -4.61
C SER A 102 26.14 0.09 -4.21
N TRP A 103 25.88 1.13 -3.44
CA TRP A 103 24.54 1.56 -3.07
C TRP A 103 24.06 2.61 -4.08
N THR A 104 22.97 2.31 -4.77
CA THR A 104 22.28 3.26 -5.65
C THR A 104 21.16 3.92 -4.85
N ASN A 105 21.14 5.25 -4.75
CA ASN A 105 20.01 5.96 -4.15
C ASN A 105 18.78 5.79 -5.05
N VAL A 106 17.72 5.23 -4.48
CA VAL A 106 16.42 5.02 -5.15
C VAL A 106 15.47 6.16 -4.80
N GLN A 107 15.49 6.60 -3.54
CA GLN A 107 14.61 7.66 -3.07
C GLN A 107 15.14 8.34 -1.79
N GLU A 108 14.69 9.58 -1.59
CA GLU A 108 14.83 10.32 -0.34
C GLU A 108 13.85 9.82 0.73
N GLY A 109 14.35 9.53 1.92
CA GLY A 109 13.61 8.96 3.03
C GLY A 109 13.39 7.45 2.90
N CYS A 110 13.23 6.79 4.05
CA CYS A 110 12.95 5.36 4.08
C CYS A 110 11.47 5.04 4.22
N PRO A 111 10.98 3.98 3.56
CA PRO A 111 9.65 3.49 3.80
C PRO A 111 9.58 3.01 5.26
N GLY A 112 8.84 3.75 6.08
CA GLY A 112 8.47 3.29 7.41
C GLY A 112 7.50 2.11 7.32
N PRO A 113 7.33 1.33 8.41
CA PRO A 113 6.25 0.35 8.47
C PRO A 113 4.90 1.05 8.19
N PRO A 114 3.99 0.41 7.44
CA PRO A 114 2.77 1.06 6.99
C PRO A 114 1.91 1.43 8.19
N GLN A 115 1.61 2.73 8.34
CA GLN A 115 0.39 3.15 9.00
C GLN A 115 -0.63 3.40 7.90
N ALA A 116 -1.25 2.32 7.42
CA ALA A 116 -2.55 2.48 6.78
C ALA A 116 -3.45 3.18 7.79
N GLN A 117 -4.05 4.30 7.41
CA GLN A 117 -5.21 4.78 8.14
C GLN A 117 -6.32 3.76 7.85
N VAL A 118 -6.38 2.72 8.68
CA VAL A 118 -7.60 1.94 8.86
C VAL A 118 -8.54 2.93 9.52
N THR A 119 -9.24 3.73 8.72
CA THR A 119 -10.46 4.34 9.19
C THR A 119 -11.33 3.15 9.60
N PRO A 120 -11.64 2.96 10.90
CA PRO A 120 -12.67 1.99 11.26
C PRO A 120 -13.88 2.40 10.47
N ASP A 121 -14.40 1.49 9.66
CA ASP A 121 -15.53 1.70 8.76
C ASP A 121 -16.73 2.18 9.59
N SER A 122 -16.77 3.48 9.87
CA SER A 122 -17.91 4.20 10.44
C SER A 122 -18.76 4.69 9.28
N GLN A 123 -18.89 3.84 8.26
CA GLN A 123 -20.02 3.84 7.37
C GLN A 123 -20.64 2.45 7.48
N ALA A 124 -21.27 2.24 8.64
CA ALA A 124 -22.55 1.57 8.64
C ALA A 124 -23.41 2.30 7.60
N TYR A 125 -23.41 1.78 6.37
CA TYR A 125 -24.51 1.96 5.45
C TYR A 125 -25.78 1.76 6.29
N PRO A 126 -26.74 2.69 6.33
CA PRO A 126 -28.09 2.30 6.67
C PRO A 126 -28.48 1.30 5.58
N LEU A 127 -28.26 0.04 5.89
CA LEU A 127 -28.78 -1.10 5.18
C LEU A 127 -30.26 -0.82 5.07
N LEU A 128 -30.68 -0.44 3.86
CA LEU A 128 -32.07 -0.53 3.45
C LEU A 128 -32.38 -2.02 3.36
N GLU A 129 -32.46 -2.67 4.52
CA GLU A 129 -33.29 -3.84 4.71
C GLU A 129 -34.71 -3.33 4.49
N HIS A 130 -35.13 -3.34 3.22
CA HIS A 130 -36.50 -3.64 2.94
C HIS A 130 -36.68 -5.10 3.33
N PRO A 131 -37.35 -5.46 4.45
CA PRO A 131 -37.83 -6.80 4.58
C PRO A 131 -38.93 -6.98 3.54
N LEU A 132 -38.60 -7.57 2.40
CA LEU A 132 -39.54 -8.44 1.70
C LEU A 132 -39.77 -9.66 2.60
N SER A 133 -40.51 -9.46 3.69
CA SER A 133 -41.06 -10.52 4.52
C SER A 133 -42.57 -10.43 4.43
N GLY A 134 -43.10 -11.23 3.51
CA GLY A 134 -44.52 -11.51 3.36
C GLY A 134 -45.15 -12.20 4.59
N PRO A 135 -46.36 -12.74 4.44
CA PRO A 135 -47.53 -12.36 5.23
C PRO A 135 -47.65 -13.12 6.56
N ARG A 136 -46.77 -12.87 7.52
CA ARG A 136 -46.96 -13.41 8.89
C ARG A 136 -48.08 -12.74 9.69
N ARG A 137 -48.49 -11.51 9.31
CA ARG A 137 -49.57 -10.77 9.99
C ARG A 137 -50.99 -11.24 9.64
N LEU A 138 -51.15 -12.13 8.66
CA LEU A 138 -52.46 -12.68 8.30
C LEU A 138 -52.78 -13.97 9.08
N ILE A 139 -51.76 -14.70 9.52
CA ILE A 139 -51.91 -15.95 10.28
C ILE A 139 -52.31 -15.69 11.74
N GLU A 140 -51.80 -14.62 12.35
CA GLU A 140 -52.18 -14.26 13.74
C GLU A 140 -53.64 -13.81 13.84
N ARG A 141 -54.17 -13.10 12.83
CA ARG A 141 -55.57 -12.65 12.83
C ARG A 141 -56.60 -13.76 12.61
N LEU A 142 -56.20 -14.89 12.02
CA LEU A 142 -57.06 -16.07 11.89
C LEU A 142 -57.12 -16.92 13.16
N ARG A 143 -56.16 -16.75 14.08
CA ARG A 143 -56.13 -17.49 15.35
C ARG A 143 -57.01 -16.85 16.44
N ASP A 144 -57.27 -15.55 16.37
CA ASP A 144 -58.16 -14.84 17.32
C ASP A 144 -59.66 -14.86 16.90
N ALA A 145 -60.02 -15.55 15.83
CA ALA A 145 -61.39 -15.63 15.31
C ALA A 145 -62.01 -17.05 15.40
N LEU A 146 -61.41 -17.95 16.20
CA LEU A 146 -61.94 -19.29 16.54
C LEU A 146 -62.23 -19.38 18.04
#